data_AF-A0AAU3YU84-F1
#
_entry.id   AF-A0AAU3YU84-F1
#
_cell.length_a   1.000
_cell.length_b   1.000
_cell.length_c   1.000
_cell.angle_alpha   90.00
_cell.angle_beta   90.00
_cell.angle_gamma   90.00
#
_symmetry.space_group_name_H-M   'P 1'
#
loop_
_entity.id
_entity.type
_entity.pdbx_description
1 polymer ?
#
loop_
_entity_poly.entity_id
_entity_poly.type
_entity_poly.pdbx_seq_one_letter_code
_entity_poly.pdbx_strand_id
1 'polypeptide(L)'
;MQYTTTDYGTWCNQVNEFSTSPDADVLDNISGGDYEWQRLLEASGALATMQSEYREAIEAALPPSVSLCSDEFVGPAYPDDDEWDGYPVDSMGTVDIKACVLRVNLQSIIEANDIITQEQIGRVKLGSKAKNPSSAASQAMRRLGVKPISRCQIDGEGQVIAVYSKAEVDTALASRLGRGARTDLQDTR
;
A
#
# COMPACT_ATOMS: atom_id res chain seq x y z
N MET A 1 -1.58 -12.78 -36.08
CA MET A 1 -1.84 -11.40 -36.54
C MET A 1 -0.71 -10.52 -36.07
N GLN A 2 -0.26 -9.55 -36.87
CA GLN A 2 0.54 -8.43 -36.36
C GLN A 2 -0.45 -7.41 -35.82
N TYR A 3 -0.54 -7.27 -34.50
CA TYR A 3 -1.25 -6.16 -33.90
C TYR A 3 -0.36 -4.93 -34.05
N THR A 4 -0.81 -3.94 -34.81
CA THR A 4 -0.24 -2.59 -34.70
C THR A 4 -0.68 -2.04 -33.36
N THR A 5 0.27 -1.74 -32.48
CA THR A 5 -0.03 -1.07 -31.21
C THR A 5 -0.34 0.40 -31.49
N THR A 6 -1.27 0.96 -30.73
CA THR A 6 -1.57 2.39 -30.74
C THR A 6 -1.58 2.93 -29.31
N ASP A 7 -1.45 4.24 -29.22
CA ASP A 7 -1.49 5.00 -27.97
C ASP A 7 -2.94 5.41 -27.71
N TYR A 8 -3.48 5.01 -26.57
CA TYR A 8 -4.81 5.38 -26.10
C TYR A 8 -4.81 6.63 -25.23
N GLY A 9 -3.64 7.18 -24.91
CA GLY A 9 -3.44 8.38 -24.12
C GLY A 9 -2.55 8.14 -22.91
N THR A 10 -2.30 9.22 -22.17
CA THR A 10 -1.50 9.21 -20.95
C THR A 10 -2.38 9.14 -19.71
N TRP A 11 -1.77 8.88 -18.56
CA TRP A 11 -2.43 8.94 -17.25
C TRP A 11 -3.16 10.26 -17.03
N CYS A 12 -2.48 11.36 -17.39
CA CYS A 12 -2.98 12.71 -17.24
C CYS A 12 -4.26 12.96 -18.06
N ASN A 13 -4.29 12.51 -19.32
CA ASN A 13 -5.45 12.77 -20.18
C ASN A 13 -6.59 11.74 -20.04
N GLN A 14 -6.29 10.51 -19.61
CA GLN A 14 -7.29 9.46 -19.44
C GLN A 14 -7.88 9.40 -18.02
N VAL A 15 -7.06 9.51 -16.98
CA VAL A 15 -7.47 9.18 -15.61
C VAL A 15 -7.58 10.43 -14.74
N ASN A 16 -6.46 11.13 -14.54
CA ASN A 16 -6.35 12.24 -13.59
C ASN A 16 -5.59 13.42 -14.21
N GLU A 17 -6.31 14.48 -14.60
CA GLU A 17 -5.74 15.68 -15.24
C GLU A 17 -4.75 16.45 -14.37
N PHE A 18 -4.76 16.22 -13.05
CA PHE A 18 -3.86 16.88 -12.10
C PHE A 18 -2.63 16.04 -11.74
N SER A 19 -2.49 14.86 -12.34
CA SER A 19 -1.42 13.92 -12.04
C SER A 19 -0.67 13.50 -13.28
N THR A 20 0.63 13.31 -13.13
CA THR A 20 1.52 12.94 -14.23
C THR A 20 1.69 11.43 -14.37
N SER A 21 1.37 10.65 -13.34
CA SER A 21 1.50 9.19 -13.34
C SER A 21 0.73 8.55 -12.17
N PRO A 22 0.46 7.23 -12.21
CA PRO A 22 -0.11 6.55 -11.04
C PRO A 22 0.81 6.62 -9.81
N ASP A 23 2.13 6.71 -10.01
CA ASP A 23 3.08 6.86 -8.90
C ASP A 23 2.94 8.23 -8.22
N ALA A 24 2.63 9.27 -9.00
CA ALA A 24 2.34 10.61 -8.48
C ALA A 24 1.03 10.61 -7.69
N ASP A 25 0.00 9.86 -8.11
CA ASP A 25 -1.24 9.72 -7.32
C ASP A 25 -0.97 9.09 -5.95
N VAL A 26 -0.09 8.09 -5.87
CA VAL A 26 0.34 7.51 -4.58
C VAL A 26 1.00 8.58 -3.72
N LEU A 27 1.95 9.34 -4.28
CA LEU A 27 2.65 10.41 -3.57
C LEU A 27 1.71 11.50 -3.07
N ASP A 28 0.79 11.96 -3.92
CA ASP A 28 -0.19 12.99 -3.59
C ASP A 28 -1.10 12.53 -2.46
N ASN A 29 -1.51 11.25 -2.47
CA ASN A 29 -2.36 10.69 -1.43
C ASN A 29 -1.65 10.63 -0.06
N ILE A 30 -0.37 10.27 -0.05
CA ILE A 30 0.42 10.21 1.20
C ILE A 30 0.98 11.57 1.64
N SER A 31 0.99 12.58 0.76
CA SER A 31 1.61 13.89 1.00
C SER A 31 1.01 14.64 2.20
N GLY A 32 -0.25 14.36 2.56
CA GLY A 32 -0.91 14.92 3.75
C GLY A 32 -0.48 14.29 5.08
N GLY A 33 0.33 13.23 5.05
CA GLY A 33 0.84 12.53 6.24
C GLY A 33 2.01 13.25 6.93
N ASP A 34 2.45 12.70 8.05
CA ASP A 34 3.62 13.20 8.79
C ASP A 34 4.92 13.03 7.99
N TYR A 35 5.79 14.04 8.01
CA TYR A 35 7.03 14.04 7.22
C TYR A 35 8.00 12.91 7.61
N GLU A 36 8.12 12.58 8.90
CA GLU A 36 8.96 11.47 9.34
C GLU A 36 8.39 10.13 8.86
N TRP A 37 7.07 9.98 8.89
CA TRP A 37 6.40 8.79 8.34
C TRP A 37 6.64 8.66 6.83
N GLN A 38 6.57 9.74 6.05
CA GLN A 38 6.87 9.72 4.61
C GLN A 38 8.32 9.29 4.35
N ARG A 39 9.30 9.85 5.09
CA ARG A 39 10.71 9.43 5.00
C ARG A 39 10.90 7.96 5.35
N LEU A 40 10.16 7.46 6.34
CA LEU A 40 10.21 6.05 6.71
C LEU A 40 9.60 5.14 5.64
N LEU A 41 8.54 5.57 4.96
CA LEU A 41 7.97 4.82 3.83
C LEU A 41 9.00 4.66 2.71
N GLU A 42 9.68 5.75 2.34
CA GLU A 42 10.74 5.73 1.34
C GLU A 42 11.92 4.85 1.78
N ALA A 43 12.47 5.11 2.98
CA ALA A 43 13.64 4.41 3.49
C ALA A 43 13.39 2.91 3.79
N SER A 44 12.13 2.51 3.98
CA SER A 44 11.76 1.10 4.19
C SER A 44 11.45 0.36 2.89
N GLY A 45 11.27 1.07 1.77
CA GLY A 45 10.78 0.49 0.51
C GLY A 45 9.27 0.27 0.47
N ALA A 46 8.53 0.65 1.51
CA ALA A 46 7.07 0.54 1.54
C ALA A 46 6.41 1.42 0.46
N LEU A 47 6.95 2.62 0.21
CA LEU A 47 6.47 3.49 -0.86
C LEU A 47 6.57 2.82 -2.24
N ALA A 48 7.74 2.23 -2.54
CA ALA A 48 7.94 1.52 -3.81
C ALA A 48 7.00 0.31 -3.94
N THR A 49 6.70 -0.36 -2.82
CA THR A 49 5.73 -1.47 -2.78
C THR A 49 4.32 -0.97 -3.09
N MET A 50 3.88 0.13 -2.47
CA MET A 50 2.57 0.76 -2.76
C MET A 50 2.43 1.15 -4.23
N GLN A 51 3.47 1.72 -4.83
CA GLN A 51 3.49 2.10 -6.25
C GLN A 51 3.40 0.88 -7.17
N SER A 52 4.18 -0.18 -6.87
CA SER A 52 4.13 -1.44 -7.63
C SER A 52 2.75 -2.08 -7.55
N GLU A 53 2.20 -2.25 -6.34
CA GLU A 53 0.88 -2.86 -6.16
C GLU A 53 -0.25 -2.04 -6.80
N TYR A 54 -0.15 -0.71 -6.81
CA TYR A 54 -1.12 0.13 -7.49
C TYR A 54 -1.06 -0.07 -9.00
N ARG A 55 0.14 -0.13 -9.60
CA ARG A 55 0.32 -0.42 -11.02
C ARG A 55 -0.19 -1.81 -11.39
N GLU A 56 0.10 -2.82 -10.56
CA GLU A 56 -0.42 -4.18 -10.76
C GLU A 56 -1.95 -4.23 -10.69
N ALA A 57 -2.56 -3.50 -9.75
CA ALA A 57 -4.00 -3.41 -9.64
C ALA A 57 -4.65 -2.69 -10.83
N ILE A 58 -3.99 -1.66 -11.37
CA ILE A 58 -4.38 -0.99 -12.62
C ILE A 58 -4.33 -1.97 -13.79
N GLU A 59 -3.21 -2.65 -13.98
CA GLU A 59 -3.03 -3.62 -15.08
C GLU A 59 -4.09 -4.74 -15.01
N ALA A 60 -4.40 -5.22 -13.81
CA ALA A 60 -5.45 -6.22 -13.60
C ALA A 60 -6.87 -5.71 -13.86
N ALA A 61 -7.09 -4.39 -13.79
CA ALA A 61 -8.38 -3.76 -14.06
C ALA A 61 -8.59 -3.44 -15.54
N LEU A 62 -7.51 -3.42 -16.34
CA LEU A 62 -7.55 -3.18 -17.78
C LEU A 62 -7.90 -4.46 -18.56
N PRO A 63 -8.37 -4.31 -19.81
CA PRO A 63 -8.41 -5.43 -20.75
C PRO A 63 -7.03 -6.07 -20.94
N PRO A 64 -6.92 -7.39 -21.16
CA PRO A 64 -5.61 -8.07 -21.27
C PRO A 64 -4.72 -7.57 -22.41
N SER A 65 -5.28 -6.91 -23.42
CA SER A 65 -4.54 -6.32 -24.55
C SER A 65 -4.15 -4.86 -24.35
N VAL A 66 -4.58 -4.23 -23.25
CA VAL A 66 -4.25 -2.85 -22.90
C VAL A 66 -3.33 -2.86 -21.70
N SER A 67 -2.15 -2.25 -21.84
CA SER A 67 -1.16 -2.17 -20.79
C SER A 67 -0.77 -0.73 -20.48
N LEU A 68 -0.46 -0.46 -19.22
CA LEU A 68 0.14 0.80 -18.81
C LEU A 68 1.67 0.73 -18.91
N CYS A 69 2.23 1.42 -19.90
CA CYS A 69 3.66 1.52 -20.14
C CYS A 69 4.17 2.89 -19.67
N SER A 70 4.88 2.93 -18.53
CA SER A 70 5.21 4.18 -17.81
C SER A 70 3.94 4.91 -17.37
N ASP A 71 3.49 5.87 -18.15
CA ASP A 71 2.33 6.74 -17.97
C ASP A 71 1.44 6.73 -19.22
N GLU A 72 1.76 5.93 -20.23
CA GLU A 72 1.00 5.81 -21.49
C GLU A 72 0.23 4.48 -21.51
N PHE A 73 -1.03 4.53 -21.96
CA PHE A 73 -1.84 3.34 -22.21
C PHE A 73 -1.65 2.90 -23.65
N VAL A 74 -1.19 1.67 -23.83
CA VAL A 74 -0.92 1.10 -25.15
C VAL A 74 -1.81 -0.11 -25.38
N GLY A 75 -2.43 -0.18 -26.55
CA GLY A 75 -3.35 -1.26 -26.92
C GLY A 75 -3.40 -1.54 -28.41
N PRO A 76 -4.27 -2.45 -28.87
CA PRO A 76 -4.42 -2.79 -30.29
C PRO A 76 -5.07 -1.64 -31.08
N ALA A 77 -4.47 -1.23 -32.20
CA ALA A 77 -5.06 -0.20 -33.08
C ALA A 77 -6.41 -0.62 -33.70
N TYR A 78 -6.62 -1.94 -33.82
CA TYR A 78 -7.81 -2.56 -34.38
C TYR A 78 -8.21 -3.71 -33.45
N PRO A 79 -8.96 -3.43 -32.37
CA PRO A 79 -9.45 -4.48 -31.48
C PRO A 79 -10.42 -5.41 -32.21
N ASP A 80 -10.46 -6.67 -31.80
CA ASP A 80 -11.47 -7.63 -32.26
C ASP A 80 -12.85 -7.27 -31.65
N ASP A 81 -13.94 -7.75 -32.25
CA ASP A 81 -15.32 -7.33 -31.87
C ASP A 81 -15.67 -7.66 -30.40
N ASP A 82 -15.05 -8.68 -29.81
CA ASP A 82 -15.25 -9.16 -28.44
C ASP A 82 -14.13 -8.74 -27.46
N GLU A 83 -13.15 -7.95 -27.93
CA GLU A 83 -11.96 -7.59 -27.15
C GLU A 83 -12.29 -6.88 -25.83
N TRP A 84 -13.40 -6.12 -25.81
CA TRP A 84 -13.83 -5.34 -24.64
C TRP A 84 -14.95 -5.99 -23.83
N ASP A 85 -15.30 -7.25 -24.11
CA ASP A 85 -16.38 -7.95 -23.41
C ASP A 85 -16.12 -8.00 -21.90
N GLY A 86 -17.06 -7.45 -21.11
CA GLY A 86 -16.97 -7.35 -19.66
C GLY A 86 -16.25 -6.11 -19.13
N TYR A 87 -15.71 -5.28 -20.02
CA TYR A 87 -15.07 -4.01 -19.67
C TYR A 87 -16.00 -2.81 -19.97
N PRO A 88 -15.88 -1.72 -19.18
CA PRO A 88 -16.50 -0.44 -19.53
C PRO A 88 -16.08 0.04 -20.92
N VAL A 89 -17.06 0.50 -21.70
CA VAL A 89 -16.83 1.15 -22.99
C VAL A 89 -17.52 2.52 -23.02
N ASP A 90 -16.95 3.45 -23.78
CA ASP A 90 -17.47 4.79 -23.98
C ASP A 90 -18.61 4.82 -25.03
N SER A 91 -19.11 6.02 -25.35
CA SER A 91 -20.17 6.20 -26.34
C SER A 91 -19.80 5.78 -27.77
N MET A 92 -18.51 5.61 -28.05
CA MET A 92 -17.98 5.18 -29.35
C MET A 92 -17.69 3.68 -29.39
N GLY A 93 -17.94 2.95 -28.29
CA GLY A 93 -17.64 1.52 -28.17
C GLY A 93 -16.15 1.23 -27.93
N THR A 94 -15.37 2.23 -27.56
CA THR A 94 -13.95 2.06 -27.19
C THR A 94 -13.82 1.86 -25.68
N VAL A 95 -12.76 1.19 -25.22
CA VAL A 95 -12.56 0.96 -23.78
C VAL A 95 -12.51 2.27 -23.00
N ASP A 96 -13.33 2.38 -21.95
CA ASP A 96 -13.28 3.50 -21.00
C ASP A 96 -12.23 3.19 -19.92
N ILE A 97 -10.98 3.57 -20.21
CA ILE A 97 -9.82 3.37 -19.33
C ILE A 97 -10.07 3.98 -17.95
N LYS A 98 -10.68 5.16 -17.90
CA LYS A 98 -10.98 5.84 -16.64
C LYS A 98 -11.93 5.00 -15.78
N ALA A 99 -13.00 4.48 -16.37
CA ALA A 99 -13.96 3.64 -15.65
C ALA A 99 -13.35 2.31 -15.20
N CYS A 100 -12.40 1.73 -15.95
CA CYS A 100 -11.62 0.57 -15.51
C CYS A 100 -10.80 0.91 -14.25
N VAL A 101 -10.00 1.98 -14.33
CA VAL A 101 -9.06 2.38 -13.27
C VAL A 101 -9.78 2.86 -12.00
N LEU A 102 -10.91 3.56 -12.11
CA LEU A 102 -11.68 4.04 -10.96
C LEU A 102 -12.21 2.92 -10.04
N ARG A 103 -12.16 1.66 -10.47
CA ARG A 103 -12.47 0.49 -9.64
C ARG A 103 -11.33 0.11 -8.69
N VAL A 104 -10.12 0.57 -8.96
CA VAL A 104 -8.94 0.32 -8.13
C VAL A 104 -8.99 1.23 -6.90
N ASN A 105 -8.96 0.61 -5.72
CA ASN A 105 -8.98 1.34 -4.46
C ASN A 105 -7.55 1.62 -3.97
N LEU A 106 -6.98 2.75 -4.41
CA LEU A 106 -5.65 3.20 -3.99
C LEU A 106 -5.52 3.29 -2.46
N GLN A 107 -6.57 3.79 -1.78
CA GLN A 107 -6.55 3.93 -0.32
C GLN A 107 -6.36 2.58 0.37
N SER A 108 -7.02 1.52 -0.09
CA SER A 108 -6.86 0.18 0.48
C SER A 108 -5.46 -0.39 0.28
N ILE A 109 -4.80 -0.08 -0.84
CA ILE A 109 -3.40 -0.48 -1.10
C ILE A 109 -2.45 0.25 -0.14
N ILE A 110 -2.64 1.56 0.04
CA ILE A 110 -1.87 2.36 1.00
C ILE A 110 -2.06 1.82 2.42
N GLU A 111 -3.29 1.53 2.84
CA GLU A 111 -3.58 1.01 4.17
C GLU A 111 -2.99 -0.39 4.41
N ALA A 112 -3.00 -1.26 3.40
CA ALA A 112 -2.40 -2.59 3.49
C ALA A 112 -0.88 -2.54 3.68
N ASN A 113 -0.24 -1.53 3.08
CA ASN A 113 1.21 -1.32 3.12
C ASN A 113 1.66 -0.29 4.17
N ASP A 114 0.74 0.23 4.98
CA ASP A 114 1.08 1.20 6.02
C ASP A 114 2.06 0.61 7.04
N ILE A 115 2.92 1.47 7.56
CA ILE A 115 4.03 1.10 8.42
C ILE A 115 3.83 1.60 9.84
N ILE A 116 4.49 0.93 10.78
CA ILE A 116 4.52 1.36 12.17
C ILE A 116 5.90 1.11 12.78
N THR A 117 6.37 2.08 13.58
CA THR A 117 7.66 2.00 14.27
C THR A 117 7.55 1.24 15.59
N GLN A 118 8.68 0.70 16.10
CA GLN A 118 8.71 0.08 17.43
C GLN A 118 8.22 1.00 18.55
N GLU A 119 8.53 2.29 18.47
CA GLU A 119 8.11 3.27 19.47
C GLU A 119 6.59 3.42 19.49
N GLN A 120 5.96 3.54 18.31
CA GLN A 120 4.50 3.60 18.18
C GLN A 120 3.83 2.29 18.61
N ILE A 121 4.39 1.13 18.25
CA ILE A 121 3.89 -0.16 18.74
C ILE A 121 3.92 -0.17 20.28
N GLY A 122 5.05 0.24 20.87
CA GLY A 122 5.24 0.24 22.31
C GLY A 122 4.30 1.18 23.04
N ARG A 123 4.19 2.43 22.59
CA ARG A 123 3.38 3.46 23.24
C ARG A 123 1.89 3.32 22.96
N VAL A 124 1.52 3.17 21.69
CA VAL A 124 0.12 3.25 21.24
C VAL A 124 -0.54 1.89 21.31
N LYS A 125 0.06 0.86 20.69
CA LYS A 125 -0.58 -0.47 20.57
C LYS A 125 -0.48 -1.29 21.85
N LEU A 126 0.65 -1.19 22.57
CA LEU A 126 0.89 -1.91 23.81
C LEU A 126 0.62 -1.09 25.08
N GLY A 127 0.42 0.22 24.98
CA GLY A 127 0.18 1.10 26.14
C GLY A 127 1.36 1.15 27.13
N SER A 128 2.59 0.88 26.66
CA SER A 128 3.77 0.84 27.53
C SER A 128 4.12 2.23 28.05
N LYS A 129 4.24 2.34 29.38
CA LYS A 129 4.73 3.54 30.09
C LYS A 129 6.23 3.48 30.41
N ALA A 130 6.94 2.47 29.90
CA ALA A 130 8.37 2.30 30.15
C ALA A 130 9.17 3.47 29.55
N LYS A 131 10.34 3.76 30.14
CA LYS A 131 11.28 4.76 29.60
C LYS A 131 11.71 4.44 28.17
N ASN A 132 11.76 3.15 27.80
CA ASN A 132 12.06 2.68 26.46
C ASN A 132 10.94 1.73 25.98
N PRO A 133 9.87 2.26 25.37
CA PRO A 133 8.75 1.45 24.91
C PRO A 133 9.09 0.65 23.65
N SER A 134 10.07 1.09 22.84
CA SER A 134 10.62 0.33 21.71
C SER A 134 11.16 -1.04 22.11
N SER A 135 11.81 -1.18 23.27
CA SER A 135 12.28 -2.48 23.78
C SER A 135 11.14 -3.44 24.10
N ALA A 136 10.06 -2.93 24.71
CA ALA A 136 8.86 -3.72 25.00
C ALA A 136 8.17 -4.18 23.71
N ALA A 137 8.08 -3.31 22.71
CA ALA A 137 7.57 -3.63 21.38
C ALA A 137 8.42 -4.72 20.70
N SER A 138 9.75 -4.57 20.68
CA SER A 138 10.67 -5.55 20.08
C SER A 138 10.50 -6.94 20.70
N GLN A 139 10.42 -7.04 22.03
CA GLN A 139 10.17 -8.31 22.70
C GLN A 139 8.79 -8.88 22.37
N ALA A 140 7.76 -8.03 22.33
CA ALA A 140 6.40 -8.43 21.97
C ALA A 140 6.34 -8.99 20.55
N MET A 141 6.89 -8.29 19.57
CA MET A 141 6.91 -8.70 18.16
C MET A 141 7.70 -10.00 17.99
N ARG A 142 8.86 -10.13 18.65
CA ARG A 142 9.64 -11.39 18.63
C ARG A 142 8.85 -12.58 19.16
N ARG A 143 8.07 -12.41 20.23
CA ARG A 143 7.21 -13.48 20.78
C ARG A 143 6.06 -13.85 19.84
N LEU A 144 5.58 -12.89 19.06
CA LEU A 144 4.51 -13.08 18.08
C LEU A 144 5.02 -13.53 16.70
N GLY A 145 6.33 -13.64 16.51
CA GLY A 145 6.93 -14.03 15.23
C GLY A 145 6.90 -12.93 14.16
N VAL A 146 6.47 -11.71 14.49
CA VAL A 146 6.44 -10.58 13.55
C VAL A 146 7.84 -10.02 13.38
N LYS A 147 8.31 -9.97 12.13
CA LYS A 147 9.63 -9.45 11.77
C LYS A 147 9.51 -8.00 11.27
N PRO A 148 10.53 -7.15 11.50
CA PRO A 148 10.56 -5.84 10.86
C PRO A 148 10.75 -6.01 9.35
N ILE A 149 10.08 -5.17 8.57
CA ILE A 149 10.27 -5.08 7.11
C ILE A 149 11.67 -4.51 6.83
N SER A 150 12.03 -3.45 7.55
CA SER A 150 13.31 -2.77 7.40
C SER A 150 13.82 -2.21 8.72
N ARG A 151 15.12 -1.90 8.72
CA ARG A 151 15.80 -1.16 9.79
C ARG A 151 16.43 0.06 9.14
N CYS A 152 15.76 1.18 9.29
CA CYS A 152 16.09 2.42 8.60
C CYS A 152 16.81 3.36 9.57
N GLN A 153 17.74 4.15 9.05
CA GLN A 153 18.29 5.30 9.76
C GLN A 153 17.75 6.55 9.07
N ILE A 154 17.08 7.41 9.83
CA ILE A 154 16.67 8.72 9.32
C ILE A 154 17.88 9.66 9.49
N ASP A 155 18.27 10.36 8.42
CA ASP A 155 19.47 11.20 8.44
C ASP A 155 19.42 12.24 9.56
N GLY A 156 20.54 12.37 10.29
CA GLY A 156 20.72 13.32 11.38
C GLY A 156 20.56 12.73 12.78
N GLU A 157 19.90 11.58 12.95
CA GLU A 157 19.57 11.06 14.29
C GLU A 157 20.45 9.91 14.76
N GLY A 158 21.21 9.26 13.87
CA GLY A 158 22.10 8.13 14.20
C GLY A 158 21.39 6.87 14.73
N GLN A 159 20.09 6.97 15.04
CA GLN A 159 19.30 5.90 15.60
C GLN A 159 18.70 5.04 14.48
N VAL A 160 18.97 3.74 14.55
CA VAL A 160 18.35 2.75 13.68
C VAL A 160 16.95 2.42 14.21
N ILE A 161 15.94 2.72 13.41
CA ILE A 161 14.52 2.47 13.72
C ILE A 161 14.09 1.23 12.96
N ALA A 162 13.55 0.24 13.68
CA ALA A 162 12.91 -0.91 13.06
C ALA A 162 11.45 -0.58 12.71
N VAL A 163 11.09 -0.87 11.46
CA VAL A 163 9.79 -0.59 10.86
C VAL A 163 9.08 -1.90 10.58
N TYR A 164 7.78 -1.96 10.85
CA TYR A 164 6.95 -3.16 10.71
C TYR A 164 5.73 -2.85 9.83
N SER A 165 5.17 -3.87 9.17
CA SER A 165 3.83 -3.76 8.56
C SER A 165 2.82 -3.53 9.68
N LYS A 166 2.03 -2.46 9.57
CA LYS A 166 0.97 -2.18 10.54
C LYS A 166 -0.10 -3.27 10.52
N ALA A 167 -0.46 -3.78 9.34
CA ALA A 167 -1.44 -4.85 9.18
C ALA A 167 -0.99 -6.16 9.85
N GLU A 168 0.27 -6.55 9.68
CA GLU A 168 0.83 -7.75 10.35
C GLU A 168 0.88 -7.57 11.87
N VAL A 169 1.28 -6.40 12.35
CA VAL A 169 1.32 -6.08 13.78
C VAL A 169 -0.09 -6.16 14.39
N ASP A 170 -1.09 -5.56 13.73
CA ASP A 170 -2.46 -5.55 14.22
C ASP A 170 -3.07 -6.95 14.24
N THR A 171 -2.83 -7.73 13.19
CA THR A 171 -3.23 -9.15 13.12
C THR A 171 -2.58 -9.97 14.24
N ALA A 172 -1.28 -9.80 14.46
CA ALA A 172 -0.54 -10.53 15.48
C ALA A 172 -0.93 -10.14 16.91
N LEU A 173 -1.28 -8.86 17.14
CA LEU A 173 -1.77 -8.41 18.43
C LEU A 173 -3.20 -8.88 18.70
N ALA A 174 -4.04 -8.94 17.67
CA ALA A 174 -5.40 -9.48 17.78
C ALA A 174 -5.41 -10.99 18.07
N SER A 175 -4.44 -11.74 17.52
CA SER A 175 -4.31 -13.19 17.72
C SER A 175 -3.69 -13.61 19.07
N ARG A 176 -3.31 -12.65 19.93
CA ARG A 176 -2.82 -12.93 21.29
C ARG A 176 -3.88 -13.64 22.12
N LEU A 177 -3.73 -14.96 22.26
CA LEU A 177 -4.36 -15.78 23.29
C LEU A 177 -4.00 -15.19 24.66
N GLY A 178 -4.97 -14.54 25.33
CA GLY A 178 -4.73 -13.94 26.66
C GLY A 178 -5.39 -12.58 26.96
N ARG A 179 -6.29 -12.05 26.12
CA ARG A 179 -7.29 -11.05 26.59
C ARG A 179 -8.41 -11.66 27.44
N GLY A 180 -8.30 -12.94 27.81
CA GLY A 180 -9.13 -13.56 28.84
C GLY A 180 -8.67 -13.08 30.21
N ALA A 181 -9.63 -12.67 31.04
CA ALA A 181 -9.44 -12.25 32.42
C ALA A 181 -8.37 -13.10 33.14
N ARG A 182 -7.53 -12.45 33.94
CA ARG A 182 -6.69 -13.12 34.94
C ARG A 182 -7.60 -13.89 35.90
N THR A 183 -7.88 -15.16 35.60
CA THR A 183 -8.59 -16.10 36.47
C THR A 183 -7.70 -16.61 37.62
N ASP A 184 -6.45 -16.18 37.68
CA ASP A 184 -5.42 -16.55 38.65
C ASP A 184 -5.42 -15.69 39.93
N LEU A 185 -6.40 -14.79 40.09
CA LEU A 185 -6.72 -14.11 41.36
C LEU A 185 -8.12 -14.52 41.82
N GLN A 186 -8.31 -15.81 42.14
CA GLN A 186 -9.38 -16.18 43.08
C GLN A 186 -8.82 -16.12 44.49
N ASP A 187 -9.46 -15.28 45.29
CA ASP A 187 -9.17 -14.97 46.68
C ASP A 187 -8.80 -16.21 47.51
N THR A 188 -7.60 -16.18 48.07
CA THR A 188 -7.33 -16.86 49.33
C THR A 188 -8.14 -16.19 50.44
N ARG A 189 -9.33 -16.74 50.73
CA ARG A 189 -10.01 -16.57 52.03
C ARG A 189 -10.59 -17.90 52.49
#